data_AF-A0A936WD26-F1
#
_entry.id   AF-A0A936WD26-F1
#
_cell.length_a   1.000
_cell.length_b   1.000
_cell.length_c   1.000
_cell.angle_alpha   90.00
_cell.angle_beta   90.00
_cell.angle_gamma   90.00
#
_symmetry.space_group_name_H-M   'P 1'
#
loop_
_entity.id
_entity.type
_entity.pdbx_description
1 polymer ?
#
loop_
_entity_poly.entity_id
_entity_poly.type
_entity_poly.pdbx_seq_one_letter_code
_entity_poly.pdbx_strand_id
1 'polypeptide(L)'
;MKPVKSTPEILAFKALNRDIDKAWVDWAFEMLTAGFETEHLLILAGENEPFNQFYLQELVDSVLTELGLDYSDKDQTIKNYACYLIDTSLAGVMDSFQVLATLKDIYFEVGYESYLRDFHDLYYAKDDLSDSANQWYWDGATRDNIDTIINDYFRNWRANCGRD
;
A
#
# COMPACT_ATOMS: atom_id res chain seq x y z
N MET A 1 17.80 7.48 -13.59
CA MET A 1 16.39 7.38 -13.13
C MET A 1 16.40 7.01 -11.66
N LYS A 2 15.56 7.66 -10.85
CA LYS A 2 15.42 7.35 -9.42
C LYS A 2 14.16 6.50 -9.20
N PRO A 3 14.16 5.49 -8.33
CA PRO A 3 12.93 4.78 -7.99
C PRO A 3 11.89 5.76 -7.40
N VAL A 4 10.65 5.68 -7.89
CA VAL A 4 9.51 6.42 -7.34
C VAL A 4 8.92 5.60 -6.21
N LYS A 5 8.73 6.25 -5.05
CA LYS A 5 8.38 5.56 -3.80
C LYS A 5 6.95 5.02 -3.79
N SER A 6 6.04 5.69 -4.49
CA SER A 6 4.61 5.34 -4.60
C SER A 6 4.34 4.21 -5.61
N THR A 7 5.33 3.78 -6.41
CA THR A 7 5.13 2.69 -7.39
C THR A 7 4.52 1.41 -6.80
N PRO A 8 4.90 0.92 -5.60
CA PRO A 8 4.27 -0.25 -5.00
C PRO A 8 2.75 -0.12 -4.78
N GLU A 9 2.26 1.09 -4.48
CA GLU A 9 0.82 1.38 -4.32
C GLU A 9 0.09 1.20 -5.64
N ILE A 10 0.61 1.78 -6.72
CA ILE A 10 0.06 1.68 -8.07
C ILE A 10 -0.01 0.22 -8.54
N LEU A 11 1.06 -0.54 -8.33
CA LEU A 11 1.06 -1.96 -8.68
C LEU A 11 0.04 -2.75 -7.87
N ALA A 12 -0.07 -2.50 -6.55
CA ALA A 12 -1.05 -3.17 -5.71
C ALA A 12 -2.48 -2.81 -6.11
N PHE A 13 -2.74 -1.55 -6.42
CA PHE A 13 -4.04 -1.12 -6.93
C PHE A 13 -4.37 -1.80 -8.25
N LYS A 14 -3.40 -1.98 -9.15
CA LYS A 14 -3.60 -2.75 -10.39
C LYS A 14 -3.93 -4.21 -10.09
N ALA A 15 -3.14 -4.86 -9.23
CA ALA A 15 -3.32 -6.27 -8.87
C ALA A 15 -4.63 -6.54 -8.11
N LEU A 16 -5.16 -5.53 -7.43
CA LEU A 16 -6.47 -5.53 -6.75
C LEU A 16 -7.62 -5.05 -7.65
N ASN A 17 -7.35 -4.71 -8.92
CA ASN A 17 -8.32 -4.20 -9.89
C ASN A 17 -9.11 -2.99 -9.36
N ARG A 18 -8.39 -2.03 -8.77
CA ARG A 18 -8.96 -0.75 -8.33
C ARG A 18 -9.24 0.16 -9.52
N ASP A 19 -10.19 1.07 -9.32
CA ASP A 19 -10.43 2.17 -10.24
C ASP A 19 -9.22 3.12 -10.28
N ILE A 20 -9.01 3.73 -11.44
CA ILE A 20 -7.99 4.75 -11.65
C ILE A 20 -8.52 6.07 -11.10
N ASP A 21 -7.81 6.61 -10.12
CA ASP A 21 -8.07 7.89 -9.49
C ASP A 21 -6.85 8.83 -9.56
N LYS A 22 -6.90 9.91 -8.78
CA LYS A 22 -5.85 10.92 -8.74
C LYS A 22 -4.48 10.36 -8.33
N ALA A 23 -4.40 9.28 -7.54
CA ALA A 23 -3.12 8.71 -7.12
C ALA A 23 -2.29 8.21 -8.32
N TRP A 24 -2.95 7.71 -9.37
CA TRP A 24 -2.29 7.24 -10.59
C TRP A 24 -1.72 8.39 -11.41
N VAL A 25 -2.44 9.51 -11.51
CA VAL A 25 -1.98 10.72 -12.19
C VAL A 25 -0.82 11.35 -11.44
N ASP A 26 -0.90 11.42 -10.11
CA ASP A 26 0.16 11.97 -9.27
C ASP A 26 1.42 11.08 -9.35
N TRP A 27 1.28 9.76 -9.34
CA TRP A 27 2.39 8.83 -9.58
C TRP A 27 3.00 9.00 -10.98
N ALA A 28 2.18 9.17 -12.01
CA ALA A 28 2.68 9.39 -13.36
C ALA A 28 3.53 10.66 -13.44
N PHE A 29 3.10 11.73 -12.78
CA PHE A 29 3.88 12.95 -12.64
C PHE A 29 5.19 12.72 -11.88
N GLU A 30 5.17 11.98 -10.77
CA GLU A 30 6.38 11.60 -10.02
C GLU A 30 7.37 10.82 -10.90
N MET A 31 6.90 9.88 -11.71
CA MET A 31 7.71 9.12 -12.66
C MET A 31 8.38 10.02 -13.69
N LEU A 32 7.66 10.99 -14.25
CA LEU A 32 8.24 12.00 -15.16
C LEU A 32 9.34 12.81 -14.46
N THR A 33 9.10 13.29 -13.23
CA THR A 33 10.11 14.06 -12.48
C THR A 33 11.34 13.22 -12.10
N ALA A 34 11.19 11.89 -11.99
CA ALA A 34 12.27 10.96 -11.73
C ALA A 34 13.09 10.59 -13.00
N GLY A 35 12.68 11.10 -14.16
CA GLY A 35 13.34 10.96 -15.45
C GLY A 35 12.91 9.74 -16.27
N PHE A 36 11.76 9.13 -15.94
CA PHE A 36 11.10 8.17 -16.83
C PHE A 36 10.27 8.96 -17.85
N GLU A 37 10.33 8.57 -19.12
CA GLU A 37 9.59 9.28 -20.17
C GLU A 37 9.11 8.27 -21.21
N THR A 38 7.79 8.14 -21.34
CA THR A 38 7.11 7.39 -22.40
C THR A 38 5.89 8.20 -22.85
N GLU A 39 5.38 7.92 -24.05
CA GLU A 39 4.23 8.64 -24.59
C GLU A 39 2.99 8.46 -23.69
N HIS A 40 2.68 7.24 -23.29
CA HIS A 40 1.51 6.95 -22.47
C HIS A 40 1.65 7.50 -21.04
N LEU A 41 2.87 7.56 -20.50
CA LEU A 41 3.11 8.14 -19.18
C LEU A 41 2.84 9.66 -19.17
N LEU A 42 3.25 10.36 -20.23
CA LEU A 42 2.96 11.77 -20.43
C LEU A 42 1.46 12.04 -20.54
N ILE A 43 0.73 11.17 -21.25
CA ILE A 43 -0.73 11.25 -21.36
C ILE A 43 -1.37 11.07 -19.98
N LEU A 44 -1.01 10.00 -19.26
CA LEU A 44 -1.57 9.69 -17.93
C LEU A 44 -1.35 10.84 -16.94
N ALA A 45 -0.17 11.45 -16.93
CA ALA A 45 0.13 12.60 -16.06
C ALA A 45 -0.68 13.86 -16.39
N GLY A 46 -1.24 13.95 -17.61
CA GLY A 46 -2.08 15.05 -18.07
C GLY A 46 -3.58 14.84 -17.86
N GLU A 47 -3.99 13.66 -17.39
CA GLU A 47 -5.40 13.32 -17.17
C GLU A 47 -5.99 14.09 -15.99
N ASN A 48 -7.29 14.41 -16.09
CA ASN A 48 -8.02 15.17 -15.08
C ASN A 48 -9.40 14.57 -14.87
N GLU A 49 -10.00 14.85 -13.72
CA GLU A 49 -11.37 14.41 -13.43
C GLU A 49 -12.40 15.03 -14.41
N PRO A 50 -13.45 14.27 -14.80
CA PRO A 50 -13.76 12.91 -14.38
C PRO A 50 -12.94 11.84 -15.12
N PHE A 51 -12.51 10.81 -14.39
CA PHE A 51 -11.68 9.73 -14.91
C PHE A 51 -12.49 8.69 -15.71
N ASN A 52 -12.19 8.56 -17.01
CA ASN A 52 -12.80 7.54 -17.86
C ASN A 52 -12.13 6.17 -17.62
N GLN A 53 -12.73 5.35 -16.75
CA GLN A 53 -12.16 4.07 -16.34
C GLN A 53 -11.85 3.12 -17.51
N PHE A 54 -12.70 3.06 -18.54
CA PHE A 54 -12.45 2.19 -19.68
C PHE A 54 -11.16 2.57 -20.42
N TYR A 55 -10.99 3.86 -20.71
CA TYR A 55 -9.81 4.37 -21.37
C TYR A 55 -8.56 4.28 -20.48
N LEU A 56 -8.70 4.66 -19.21
CA LEU A 56 -7.56 4.76 -18.30
C LEU A 56 -6.99 3.40 -17.92
N GLN A 57 -7.81 2.34 -17.86
CA GLN A 57 -7.30 0.99 -17.62
C GLN A 57 -6.37 0.54 -18.75
N GLU A 58 -6.75 0.76 -20.02
CA GLU A 58 -5.90 0.46 -21.19
C GLU A 58 -4.64 1.35 -21.24
N LEU A 59 -4.78 2.63 -20.88
CA LEU A 59 -3.66 3.56 -20.81
C LEU A 59 -2.63 3.11 -19.76
N VAL A 60 -3.09 2.76 -18.56
CA VAL A 60 -2.23 2.26 -17.47
C VAL A 60 -1.55 0.96 -17.86
N ASP A 61 -2.24 0.03 -18.52
CA ASP A 61 -1.62 -1.21 -19.01
C ASP A 61 -0.44 -0.92 -19.95
N SER A 62 -0.61 0.06 -20.84
CA SER A 62 0.45 0.51 -21.76
C SER A 62 1.61 1.14 -21.00
N VAL A 63 1.34 2.03 -20.03
CA VAL A 63 2.35 2.66 -19.17
C VAL A 63 3.16 1.61 -18.40
N LEU A 64 2.51 0.66 -17.74
CA LEU A 64 3.20 -0.37 -16.96
C LEU A 64 4.05 -1.27 -17.86
N THR A 65 3.56 -1.61 -19.05
CA THR A 65 4.29 -2.39 -20.05
C THR A 65 5.54 -1.66 -20.54
N GLU A 66 5.42 -0.38 -20.90
CA GLU A 66 6.54 0.43 -21.38
C GLU A 66 7.62 0.64 -20.31
N LEU A 67 7.21 0.76 -19.05
CA LEU A 67 8.11 0.91 -17.91
C LEU A 67 8.70 -0.43 -17.43
N GLY A 68 8.22 -1.56 -17.97
CA GLY A 68 8.64 -2.90 -17.57
C GLY A 68 8.27 -3.22 -16.12
N LEU A 69 7.14 -2.68 -15.64
CA LEU A 69 6.64 -2.89 -14.28
C LEU A 69 5.69 -4.08 -14.24
N ASP A 70 6.08 -5.11 -13.50
CA ASP A 70 5.30 -6.33 -13.34
C ASP A 70 4.42 -6.28 -12.08
N TYR A 71 3.19 -6.79 -12.21
CA TYR A 71 2.21 -6.94 -11.13
C TYR A 71 1.54 -8.33 -11.16
N SER A 72 2.10 -9.27 -11.91
CA SER A 72 1.55 -10.62 -12.09
C SER A 72 1.56 -11.45 -10.81
N ASP A 73 2.56 -11.26 -9.95
CA ASP A 73 2.58 -11.81 -8.59
C ASP A 73 1.83 -10.87 -7.64
N LYS A 74 0.53 -11.19 -7.45
CA LYS A 74 -0.38 -10.41 -6.62
C LYS A 74 0.10 -10.32 -5.17
N ASP A 75 0.55 -11.43 -4.58
CA ASP A 75 0.98 -11.46 -3.18
C ASP A 75 2.22 -10.64 -2.97
N GLN A 76 3.20 -10.77 -3.87
CA GLN A 76 4.42 -9.97 -3.78
C GLN A 76 4.13 -8.47 -3.93
N THR A 77 3.22 -8.13 -4.83
CA THR A 77 2.80 -6.76 -5.04
C THR A 77 2.16 -6.17 -3.78
N ILE A 78 1.31 -6.92 -3.10
CA ILE A 78 0.68 -6.50 -1.84
C ILE A 78 1.70 -6.38 -0.71
N LYS A 79 2.65 -7.32 -0.59
CA LYS A 79 3.73 -7.21 0.41
C LYS A 79 4.57 -5.95 0.19
N ASN A 80 4.91 -5.64 -1.06
CA ASN A 80 5.63 -4.42 -1.42
C ASN A 80 4.82 -3.17 -1.06
N TYR A 81 3.51 -3.18 -1.26
CA TYR A 81 2.63 -2.09 -0.83
C TYR A 81 2.55 -1.96 0.70
N ALA A 82 2.47 -3.06 1.44
CA ALA A 82 2.56 -3.03 2.89
C ALA A 82 3.88 -2.40 3.37
N CYS A 83 5.00 -2.72 2.71
CA CYS A 83 6.29 -2.07 2.99
C CYS A 83 6.27 -0.56 2.73
N TYR A 84 5.62 -0.11 1.65
CA TYR A 84 5.44 1.30 1.36
C TYR A 84 4.60 2.01 2.43
N LEU A 85 3.45 1.46 2.82
CA LEU A 85 2.61 2.03 3.88
C LEU A 85 3.33 2.08 5.24
N ILE A 86 4.11 1.05 5.55
CA ILE A 86 4.93 1.05 6.77
C ILE A 86 6.00 2.15 6.70
N ASP A 87 6.65 2.35 5.55
CA ASP A 87 7.62 3.42 5.36
C ASP A 87 6.99 4.81 5.53
N THR A 88 5.77 5.03 5.02
CA THR A 88 5.06 6.31 5.23
C THR A 88 4.72 6.51 6.70
N SER A 89 4.35 5.45 7.42
CA SER A 89 4.06 5.54 8.85
C SER A 89 5.31 5.80 9.71
N LEU A 90 6.39 5.07 9.46
CA LEU A 90 7.67 5.27 10.18
C LEU A 90 8.29 6.63 9.89
N ALA A 91 7.99 7.24 8.74
CA ALA A 91 8.36 8.62 8.41
C ALA A 91 7.44 9.68 9.04
N GLY A 92 6.36 9.29 9.73
CA GLY A 92 5.38 10.18 10.33
C GLY A 92 4.41 10.83 9.34
N VAL A 93 4.29 10.30 8.12
CA VAL A 93 3.37 10.80 7.08
C VAL A 93 1.96 10.23 7.28
N MET A 94 1.85 8.96 7.67
CA MET A 94 0.58 8.26 7.91
C MET A 94 0.51 7.70 9.32
N ASP A 95 -0.65 7.78 9.97
CA ASP A 95 -0.81 7.19 11.31
C ASP A 95 -0.75 5.65 11.23
N SER A 96 -0.12 5.02 12.22
CA SER A 96 0.07 3.57 12.22
C SER A 96 -1.26 2.80 12.29
N PHE A 97 -2.30 3.37 12.93
CA PHE A 97 -3.62 2.77 12.96
C PHE A 97 -4.31 2.85 11.60
N GLN A 98 -4.10 3.92 10.83
CA GLN A 98 -4.58 4.01 9.45
C GLN A 98 -3.91 2.95 8.57
N VAL A 99 -2.60 2.73 8.70
CA VAL A 99 -1.91 1.66 7.97
C VAL A 99 -2.48 0.28 8.32
N LEU A 100 -2.69 0.02 9.62
CA LEU A 100 -3.34 -1.22 10.07
C LEU A 100 -4.74 -1.38 9.48
N ALA A 101 -5.53 -0.30 9.43
CA ALA A 101 -6.87 -0.31 8.85
C ALA A 101 -6.82 -0.72 7.37
N THR A 102 -5.93 -0.10 6.58
CA THR A 102 -5.74 -0.42 5.16
C THR A 102 -5.33 -1.87 4.95
N LEU A 103 -4.35 -2.36 5.70
CA LEU A 103 -3.85 -3.74 5.54
C LEU A 103 -4.86 -4.79 6.03
N LYS A 104 -5.66 -4.49 7.06
CA LYS A 104 -6.80 -5.30 7.48
C LYS A 104 -7.87 -5.38 6.40
N ASP A 105 -8.20 -4.28 5.73
CA ASP A 105 -9.19 -4.30 4.64
C ASP A 105 -8.71 -5.17 3.48
N ILE A 106 -7.42 -5.07 3.12
CA ILE A 106 -6.81 -5.93 2.11
C ILE A 106 -6.85 -7.40 2.53
N TYR A 107 -6.57 -7.72 3.81
CA TYR A 107 -6.68 -9.08 4.35
C TYR A 107 -8.04 -9.72 4.05
N PHE A 108 -9.13 -9.00 4.23
CA PHE A 108 -10.47 -9.50 3.88
C PHE A 108 -10.66 -9.63 2.36
N GLU A 109 -10.20 -8.65 1.59
CA GLU A 109 -10.35 -8.61 0.14
C GLU A 109 -9.63 -9.76 -0.59
N VAL A 110 -8.45 -10.14 -0.11
CA VAL A 110 -7.69 -11.25 -0.70
C VAL A 110 -8.05 -12.62 -0.14
N GLY A 111 -9.07 -12.71 0.71
CA GLY A 111 -9.55 -14.00 1.21
C GLY A 111 -8.73 -14.55 2.36
N TYR A 112 -8.31 -13.70 3.29
CA TYR A 112 -7.67 -14.05 4.56
C TYR A 112 -6.23 -14.59 4.42
N GLU A 113 -5.45 -14.02 3.50
CA GLU A 113 -4.06 -14.42 3.30
C GLU A 113 -3.22 -14.29 4.58
N SER A 114 -2.53 -15.37 4.92
CA SER A 114 -1.91 -15.53 6.23
C SER A 114 -0.85 -14.47 6.54
N TYR A 115 -0.15 -13.95 5.53
CA TYR A 115 0.88 -12.93 5.70
C TYR A 115 0.31 -11.56 6.13
N LEU A 116 -1.01 -11.35 6.03
CA LEU A 116 -1.65 -10.12 6.51
C LEU A 116 -2.37 -10.27 7.87
N ARG A 117 -2.44 -11.50 8.40
CA ARG A 117 -3.23 -11.82 9.61
C ARG A 117 -2.83 -10.98 10.81
N ASP A 118 -1.53 -10.75 11.01
CA ASP A 118 -1.05 -9.99 12.16
C ASP A 118 -1.43 -8.50 12.09
N PHE A 119 -1.51 -7.90 10.88
CA PHE A 119 -2.01 -6.52 10.73
C PHE A 119 -3.49 -6.42 11.13
N HIS A 120 -4.28 -7.43 10.78
CA HIS A 120 -5.66 -7.56 11.24
C HIS A 120 -5.74 -7.68 12.76
N ASP A 121 -4.96 -8.58 13.36
CA ASP A 121 -5.00 -8.81 14.82
C ASP A 121 -4.53 -7.57 15.59
N LEU A 122 -3.48 -6.88 15.13
CA LEU A 122 -3.01 -5.61 15.71
C LEU A 122 -4.02 -4.48 15.56
N TYR A 123 -4.73 -4.39 14.43
CA TYR A 123 -5.81 -3.42 14.26
C TYR A 123 -6.86 -3.60 15.35
N TYR A 124 -7.42 -4.80 15.47
CA TYR A 124 -8.51 -5.03 16.43
C TYR A 124 -8.04 -4.96 17.87
N ALA A 125 -6.79 -5.36 18.18
CA ALA A 125 -6.21 -5.13 19.50
C ALA A 125 -6.18 -3.64 19.87
N LYS A 126 -5.77 -2.77 18.94
CA LYS A 126 -5.74 -1.32 19.16
C LYS A 126 -7.13 -0.70 19.22
N ASP A 127 -8.03 -1.12 18.34
CA ASP A 127 -9.42 -0.67 18.30
C ASP A 127 -10.13 -0.99 19.63
N ASP A 128 -10.05 -2.24 20.09
CA ASP A 128 -10.60 -2.66 21.39
C ASP A 128 -10.00 -1.82 22.55
N LEU A 129 -8.68 -1.63 22.55
CA LEU A 129 -8.00 -0.90 23.62
C LEU A 129 -8.34 0.59 23.66
N SER A 130 -8.86 1.16 22.56
CA SER A 130 -9.29 2.57 22.51
C SER A 130 -10.51 2.84 23.41
N ASP A 131 -11.41 1.86 23.52
CA ASP A 131 -12.66 1.97 24.29
C ASP A 131 -12.70 1.07 25.53
N SER A 132 -11.95 -0.04 25.53
CA SER A 132 -11.92 -1.06 26.59
C SER A 132 -10.52 -1.23 27.18
N ALA A 133 -10.42 -1.73 28.41
CA ALA A 133 -9.14 -2.12 29.01
C ALA A 133 -8.69 -3.52 28.56
N ASN A 134 -9.58 -4.29 27.94
CA ASN A 134 -9.36 -5.66 27.47
C ASN A 134 -9.44 -5.72 25.95
N GLN A 135 -8.60 -6.56 25.35
CA GLN A 135 -8.63 -6.97 23.94
C GLN A 135 -8.35 -8.48 23.83
N TRP A 136 -8.71 -9.09 22.69
CA TRP A 136 -8.65 -10.55 22.50
C TRP A 136 -7.75 -11.03 21.36
N TYR A 137 -7.01 -10.13 20.72
CA TYR A 137 -6.35 -10.36 19.44
C TYR A 137 -4.83 -10.49 19.57
N TRP A 138 -4.21 -9.80 20.53
CA TRP A 138 -2.75 -9.76 20.65
C TRP A 138 -2.30 -9.96 22.10
N ASP A 139 -1.68 -11.11 22.39
CA ASP A 139 -1.25 -11.43 23.76
C ASP A 139 -0.28 -10.39 24.32
N GLY A 140 -0.49 -9.98 25.57
CA GLY A 140 0.31 -8.97 26.26
C GLY A 140 0.09 -7.51 25.83
N ALA A 141 -0.80 -7.23 24.86
CA ALA A 141 -1.11 -5.86 24.48
C ALA A 141 -2.02 -5.16 25.50
N THR A 142 -1.65 -3.93 25.86
CA THR A 142 -2.35 -3.03 26.77
C THR A 142 -2.38 -1.63 26.18
N ARG A 143 -3.21 -0.74 26.76
CA ARG A 143 -3.28 0.68 26.34
C ARG A 143 -1.93 1.38 26.38
N ASP A 144 -1.06 1.00 27.32
CA ASP A 144 0.23 1.67 27.53
C ASP A 144 1.30 1.22 26.52
N ASN A 145 1.14 0.04 25.92
CA ASN A 145 2.20 -0.56 25.08
C ASN A 145 1.78 -0.85 23.63
N ILE A 146 0.49 -0.79 23.28
CA ILE A 146 0.01 -1.19 21.96
C ILE A 146 0.68 -0.43 20.82
N ASP A 147 0.90 0.88 20.97
CA ASP A 147 1.60 1.69 19.95
C ASP A 147 3.07 1.31 19.81
N THR A 148 3.71 0.86 20.89
CA THR A 148 5.09 0.35 20.82
C THR A 148 5.13 -0.98 20.09
N ILE A 149 4.21 -1.90 20.42
CA ILE A 149 4.08 -3.21 19.76
C ILE A 149 3.89 -3.03 18.25
N ILE A 150 2.97 -2.15 17.83
CA ILE A 150 2.70 -1.89 16.41
C ILE A 150 3.95 -1.36 15.70
N ASN A 151 4.63 -0.37 16.29
CA ASN A 151 5.83 0.21 15.70
C ASN A 151 6.99 -0.79 15.60
N ASP A 152 7.15 -1.66 16.60
CA ASP A 152 8.16 -2.71 16.56
C ASP A 152 7.82 -3.80 15.53
N TYR A 153 6.54 -4.16 15.40
CA TYR A 153 6.07 -5.05 14.33
C TYR A 153 6.37 -4.44 12.95
N PHE A 154 6.05 -3.16 12.75
CA PHE A 154 6.33 -2.43 11.50
C PHE A 154 7.82 -2.44 11.17
N ARG A 155 8.71 -2.16 12.14
CA ARG A 155 10.16 -2.21 11.94
C ARG A 155 10.65 -3.61 11.58
N ASN A 156 10.11 -4.64 12.24
CA ASN A 156 10.46 -6.04 11.96
C ASN A 156 10.01 -6.48 10.57
N TRP A 157 8.77 -6.17 10.19
CA TRP A 157 8.27 -6.39 8.83
C TRP A 157 9.15 -5.66 7.81
N ARG A 158 9.46 -4.39 8.08
CA ARG A 158 10.25 -3.54 7.19
C ARG A 158 11.67 -4.08 6.93
N ALA A 159 12.28 -4.72 7.92
CA ALA A 159 13.59 -5.35 7.80
C ALA A 159 13.61 -6.58 6.85
N ASN A 160 12.43 -7.15 6.57
CA ASN A 160 12.25 -8.29 5.67
C ASN A 160 11.70 -7.89 4.28
N CYS A 161 11.31 -6.63 4.09
CA CYS A 161 10.88 -6.11 2.80
C CYS A 161 11.96 -6.24 1.73
N GLY A 162 11.63 -6.86 0.59
CA GLY A 162 12.53 -7.06 -0.55
C GLY A 162 13.52 -8.22 -0.40
N ARG A 163 13.25 -9.15 0.53
CA ARG A 163 13.95 -10.43 0.64
C ARG A 163 12.98 -11.57 0.30
N ASP A 164 13.04 -12.05 -0.94
CA ASP A 164 12.48 -13.33 -1.38
C ASP A 164 13.61 -14.22 -1.90
#